data_AF-A0A2K3LTK0-F1
#
_entry.id   AF-A0A2K3LTK0-F1
#
_cell.length_a   1.000
_cell.length_b   1.000
_cell.length_c   1.000
_cell.angle_alpha   90.00
_cell.angle_beta   90.00
_cell.angle_gamma   90.00
#
_symmetry.space_group_name_H-M   'P 1'
#
loop_
_entity.id
_entity.type
_entity.pdbx_description
1 polymer ?
#
loop_
_entity_poly.entity_id
_entity_poly.type
_entity_poly.pdbx_seq_one_letter_code
_entity_poly.pdbx_strand_id
1 'polypeptide(L)'
;MQSGAYEVWAGNPAKFLRKLTDEEIAFISQSATNYTNLAQVHAAENSKSYEEIEFEKVLRKKYARKDEEYDSMLGVVREIPPELILPDNVLPDKAKKALQT
;
A
#
# COMPACT_ATOMS: atom_id res chain seq x y z
N MET A 1 6.25 9.20 -36.90
CA MET A 1 7.22 9.62 -35.87
C MET A 1 7.31 8.49 -34.87
N GLN A 2 8.49 7.93 -34.67
CA GLN A 2 8.72 6.86 -33.71
C GLN A 2 9.29 7.53 -32.45
N SER A 3 8.62 7.38 -31.30
CA SER A 3 9.19 7.84 -30.03
C SER A 3 10.42 7.00 -29.72
N GLY A 4 11.52 7.65 -29.30
CA GLY A 4 12.73 6.96 -28.88
C GLY A 4 12.61 6.48 -27.43
N ALA A 5 13.37 5.44 -27.08
CA ALA A 5 13.48 4.99 -25.69
C ALA A 5 14.11 6.08 -24.80
N TYR A 6 13.62 6.15 -23.56
CA TYR A 6 14.08 7.08 -22.52
C TYR A 6 13.89 8.56 -22.86
N GLU A 7 12.77 8.92 -23.48
CA GLU A 7 12.48 10.29 -23.91
C GLU A 7 11.24 10.85 -23.22
N VAL A 8 11.33 12.15 -22.88
CA VAL A 8 10.20 12.95 -22.46
C VAL A 8 9.60 13.63 -23.69
N TRP A 9 8.31 13.37 -23.93
CA TRP A 9 7.52 13.95 -25.01
C TRP A 9 6.36 14.75 -24.41
N ALA A 10 6.13 15.98 -24.89
CA ALA A 10 4.96 16.77 -24.47
C ALA A 10 4.52 17.79 -25.55
N GLY A 11 3.40 18.46 -25.30
CA GLY A 11 2.78 19.45 -26.21
C GLY A 11 1.69 18.87 -27.09
N ASN A 12 0.99 19.74 -27.81
CA ASN A 12 -0.01 19.38 -28.82
C ASN A 12 0.27 20.11 -30.14
N PRO A 13 0.82 19.44 -31.18
CA PRO A 13 1.21 18.03 -31.21
C PRO A 13 2.44 17.72 -30.33
N ALA A 14 2.59 16.47 -29.91
CA ALA A 14 3.68 16.04 -29.05
C ALA A 14 5.05 16.17 -29.74
N LYS A 15 6.01 16.77 -29.04
CA LYS A 15 7.39 16.96 -29.49
C LYS A 15 8.36 16.42 -28.45
N PHE A 16 9.50 15.94 -28.91
CA PHE A 16 10.63 15.59 -28.05
C PHE A 16 11.06 16.83 -27.25
N LEU A 17 11.20 16.67 -25.93
CA LEU A 17 11.68 17.72 -25.04
C LEU A 17 13.10 17.44 -24.54
N ARG A 18 13.34 16.23 -24.01
CA ARG A 18 14.64 15.81 -23.45
C ARG A 18 14.68 14.31 -23.23
N LYS A 19 15.85 13.80 -22.85
CA LYS A 19 16.00 12.44 -22.30
C LYS A 19 15.60 12.39 -20.82
N LEU A 20 15.16 11.21 -20.37
CA LEU A 20 14.93 10.92 -18.95
C LEU A 20 16.28 10.88 -18.20
N THR A 21 16.27 11.30 -16.94
CA THR A 21 17.42 11.11 -16.02
C THR A 21 17.36 9.73 -15.37
N ASP A 22 18.49 9.26 -14.83
CA ASP A 22 18.54 7.98 -14.12
C ASP A 22 17.61 7.95 -12.89
N GLU A 23 17.52 9.09 -12.18
CA GLU A 23 16.60 9.25 -11.05
C GLU A 23 15.13 9.10 -11.47
N GLU A 24 14.75 9.64 -12.64
CA GLU A 24 13.39 9.51 -13.17
C GLU A 24 13.08 8.08 -13.62
N ILE A 25 14.05 7.39 -14.22
CA ILE A 25 13.91 5.98 -14.61
C ILE A 25 13.72 5.12 -13.35
N ALA A 26 14.52 5.36 -12.31
CA ALA A 26 14.39 4.68 -11.02
C ALA A 26 13.03 5.00 -10.36
N PHE A 27 12.60 6.26 -10.39
CA PHE A 27 11.32 6.69 -9.85
C PHE A 27 10.13 6.06 -10.58
N ILE A 28 10.15 5.99 -11.92
CA ILE A 28 9.09 5.34 -12.71
C ILE A 28 8.98 3.86 -12.34
N SER A 29 10.12 3.18 -12.17
CA SER A 29 10.17 1.77 -11.78
C SER A 29 9.61 1.55 -10.36
N GLN A 30 10.03 2.38 -9.40
CA GLN A 30 9.55 2.28 -8.02
C GLN A 30 8.08 2.66 -7.90
N SER A 31 7.64 3.71 -8.60
CA SER A 31 6.25 4.17 -8.57
C SER A 31 5.30 3.16 -9.20
N ALA A 32 5.69 2.45 -10.26
CA ALA A 32 4.91 1.34 -10.81
C ALA A 32 4.62 0.26 -9.75
N THR A 33 5.63 -0.11 -8.96
CA THR A 33 5.47 -1.06 -7.84
C THR A 33 4.55 -0.48 -6.77
N ASN A 34 4.78 0.77 -6.36
CA ASN A 34 4.00 1.43 -5.33
C ASN A 34 2.51 1.54 -5.70
N TYR A 35 2.20 1.99 -6.92
CA TYR A 35 0.83 2.16 -7.37
C TYR A 35 0.13 0.82 -7.62
N THR A 36 0.86 -0.20 -8.07
CA THR A 36 0.30 -1.56 -8.18
C THR A 36 -0.08 -2.12 -6.81
N ASN A 37 0.79 -1.97 -5.81
CA ASN A 37 0.49 -2.40 -4.45
C ASN A 37 -0.72 -1.65 -3.87
N LEU A 38 -0.77 -0.33 -4.06
CA LEU A 38 -1.91 0.49 -3.63
C LEU A 38 -3.21 0.03 -4.30
N ALA A 39 -3.18 -0.22 -5.61
CA ALA A 39 -4.34 -0.70 -6.37
C ALA A 39 -4.83 -2.07 -5.87
N GLN A 40 -3.92 -3.00 -5.55
CA GLN A 40 -4.27 -4.31 -5.00
C GLN A 40 -4.98 -4.20 -3.64
N VAL A 41 -4.49 -3.32 -2.76
CA VAL A 41 -5.10 -3.07 -1.44
C VAL A 41 -6.51 -2.50 -1.61
N HIS A 42 -6.67 -1.51 -2.50
CA HIS A 42 -7.99 -0.96 -2.79
C HIS A 42 -8.93 -1.98 -3.42
N ALA A 43 -8.44 -2.83 -4.33
CA ALA A 43 -9.24 -3.88 -4.93
C ALA A 43 -9.78 -4.85 -3.86
N ALA A 44 -8.93 -5.27 -2.92
CA ALA A 44 -9.33 -6.17 -1.83
C ALA A 44 -10.30 -5.52 -0.84
N GLU A 45 -10.11 -4.25 -0.48
CA GLU A 45 -11.05 -3.53 0.40
C GLU A 45 -12.40 -3.29 -0.28
N ASN A 46 -12.40 -2.90 -1.55
CA ASN A 46 -13.61 -2.56 -2.29
C ASN A 46 -14.41 -3.79 -2.76
N SER A 47 -13.83 -4.99 -2.73
CA SER A 47 -14.54 -6.22 -3.08
C SER A 47 -15.28 -6.87 -1.92
N LYS A 48 -15.22 -6.28 -0.71
CA LYS A 48 -15.90 -6.82 0.49
C LYS A 48 -17.42 -6.74 0.37
N SER A 49 -18.07 -7.80 0.84
CA SER A 49 -19.52 -7.83 1.06
C SER A 49 -19.95 -6.94 2.22
N TYR A 50 -21.25 -6.68 2.31
CA TYR A 50 -21.81 -5.91 3.42
C TYR A 50 -21.54 -6.58 4.78
N GLU A 51 -21.67 -7.89 4.86
CA GLU A 51 -21.46 -8.68 6.07
C GLU A 51 -20.00 -8.59 6.56
N GLU A 52 -19.03 -8.72 5.64
CA GLU A 52 -17.60 -8.56 5.95
C GLU A 52 -17.30 -7.15 6.46
N ILE A 53 -17.86 -6.12 5.81
CA ILE A 53 -17.67 -4.72 6.21
C ILE A 53 -18.22 -4.48 7.62
N GLU A 54 -19.44 -4.93 7.92
CA GLU A 54 -20.04 -4.74 9.24
C GLU A 54 -19.30 -5.53 10.32
N PHE A 55 -18.85 -6.76 10.02
CA PHE A 55 -18.04 -7.56 10.93
C PHE A 55 -16.71 -6.86 11.27
N GLU A 56 -15.99 -6.38 10.26
CA GLU A 56 -14.74 -5.65 10.45
C GLU A 56 -14.93 -4.34 11.23
N LYS A 57 -16.02 -3.59 10.99
CA LYS A 57 -16.33 -2.38 11.77
C LYS A 57 -16.50 -2.70 13.25
N VAL A 58 -17.24 -3.76 13.58
CA VAL A 58 -17.45 -4.20 14.96
C VAL A 58 -16.12 -4.62 15.60
N LEU A 59 -15.29 -5.38 14.88
CA LEU A 59 -13.95 -5.74 15.34
C LEU A 59 -13.09 -4.49 15.58
N ARG A 60 -12.94 -3.59 14.60
CA ARG A 60 -12.16 -2.35 14.75
C ARG A 60 -12.63 -1.56 15.97
N LYS A 61 -13.95 -1.45 16.19
CA LYS A 61 -14.51 -0.77 17.38
C LYS A 61 -14.18 -1.48 18.70
N LYS A 62 -14.27 -2.82 18.75
CA LYS A 62 -13.92 -3.63 19.93
C LYS A 62 -12.45 -3.46 20.33
N TYR A 63 -11.57 -3.37 19.34
CA TYR A 63 -10.12 -3.30 19.56
C TYR A 63 -9.55 -1.86 19.60
N ALA A 64 -10.33 -0.84 19.21
CA ALA A 64 -9.88 0.57 19.22
C ALA A 64 -9.60 1.14 20.62
N ARG A 65 -10.25 0.59 21.67
CA ARG A 65 -9.97 0.95 23.06
C ARG A 65 -9.13 -0.16 23.71
N LYS A 66 -7.80 -0.04 23.61
CA LYS A 66 -6.87 -0.69 24.52
C LYS A 66 -6.58 0.30 25.64
N ASP A 67 -7.02 -0.03 26.85
CA ASP A 67 -6.55 0.66 28.04
C ASP A 67 -5.36 -0.17 28.54
N GLU A 68 -4.15 0.29 28.22
CA GLU A 68 -2.92 -0.45 28.51
C GLU A 68 -2.72 -0.67 30.02
N GLU A 69 -3.14 0.29 30.85
CA GLU A 69 -3.02 0.20 32.30
C GLU A 69 -4.02 -0.82 32.86
N TYR A 70 -5.27 -0.79 32.38
CA TYR A 70 -6.30 -1.76 32.74
C TYR A 70 -5.97 -3.19 32.27
N ASP A 71 -5.51 -3.34 31.03
CA ASP A 71 -5.14 -4.64 30.47
C ASP A 71 -3.90 -5.22 31.19
N SER A 72 -2.94 -4.37 31.60
CA SER A 72 -1.78 -4.74 32.41
C SER A 72 -2.17 -5.19 33.83
N MET A 73 -3.07 -4.46 34.49
CA MET A 73 -3.60 -4.83 35.82
C MET A 73 -4.32 -6.19 35.82
N LEU A 74 -4.93 -6.56 34.70
CA LEU A 74 -5.59 -7.86 34.53
C LEU A 74 -4.69 -8.95 33.90
N GLY A 75 -3.46 -8.62 33.51
CA GLY A 75 -2.54 -9.55 32.84
C GLY A 75 -3.02 -10.01 31.45
N VAL A 76 -3.85 -9.21 30.78
CA VAL A 76 -4.49 -9.56 29.50
C VAL A 76 -3.65 -9.02 28.33
N VAL A 77 -3.19 -9.91 27.46
CA VAL A 77 -2.57 -9.53 26.17
C VAL A 77 -3.60 -9.63 25.06
N ARG A 78 -3.95 -8.50 24.43
CA ARG A 78 -4.88 -8.46 23.28
C ARG A 78 -4.13 -8.54 21.95
N GLU A 79 -4.20 -9.70 21.30
CA GLU A 79 -3.73 -9.89 19.92
C GLU A 79 -4.63 -9.15 18.92
N ILE A 80 -4.05 -8.75 17.77
CA ILE A 80 -4.79 -8.13 16.67
C ILE A 80 -5.46 -9.26 15.88
N PRO A 81 -6.79 -9.23 15.68
CA PRO A 81 -7.47 -10.22 14.86
C PRO A 81 -6.85 -10.33 13.46
N PRO A 82 -6.72 -11.54 12.88
CA PRO A 82 -6.18 -11.75 11.54
C PRO A 82 -6.83 -10.86 10.47
N GLU A 83 -8.13 -10.58 10.62
CA GLU A 83 -8.94 -9.75 9.71
C GLU A 83 -8.55 -8.27 9.74
N LEU A 84 -7.81 -7.82 10.77
CA LEU A 84 -7.32 -6.46 10.92
C LEU A 84 -5.81 -6.32 10.63
N ILE A 85 -5.14 -7.42 10.28
CA ILE A 85 -3.73 -7.40 9.90
C ILE A 85 -3.62 -6.83 8.48
N LEU A 86 -2.86 -5.75 8.33
CA LEU A 86 -2.58 -5.19 7.02
C LEU A 86 -1.67 -6.13 6.22
N PRO A 87 -1.90 -6.29 4.91
CA PRO A 87 -1.04 -7.13 4.08
C PRO A 87 0.38 -6.57 4.02
N ASP A 88 1.37 -7.46 3.91
CA ASP A 88 2.80 -7.12 4.04
C ASP A 88 3.28 -6.12 2.97
N ASN A 89 2.59 -6.01 1.82
CA ASN A 89 2.86 -5.03 0.77
C ASN A 89 2.50 -3.58 1.16
N VAL A 90 1.77 -3.37 2.26
CA VAL A 90 1.42 -2.06 2.84
C VAL A 90 2.41 -1.63 3.91
N LEU A 91 3.12 -2.59 4.53
CA LEU A 91 4.03 -2.33 5.64
C LEU A 91 5.45 -1.99 5.13
N PRO A 92 5.92 -0.74 5.31
CA PRO A 92 7.14 -0.24 4.68
C PRO A 92 8.42 -0.96 5.14
N ASP A 93 8.43 -1.54 6.34
CA ASP A 93 9.62 -2.21 6.91
C ASP A 93 9.76 -3.67 6.48
N LYS A 94 8.66 -4.33 6.09
CA LYS A 94 8.69 -5.72 5.58
C LYS A 94 8.86 -5.78 4.07
N ALA A 95 8.32 -4.82 3.32
CA ALA A 95 8.53 -4.72 1.87
C ALA A 95 10.03 -4.62 1.50
N LYS A 96 10.84 -3.97 2.35
CA LYS A 96 12.31 -3.90 2.19
C LYS A 96 13.01 -5.25 2.39
N LYS A 97 12.44 -6.16 3.18
CA LYS A 97 13.03 -7.48 3.47
C LYS A 97 12.75 -8.52 2.37
N ALA A 98 11.62 -8.40 1.67
CA ALA A 98 11.25 -9.27 0.56
C ALA A 98 12.05 -9.02 -0.73
N LEU A 99 12.70 -7.86 -0.85
CA LEU A 99 13.55 -7.49 -1.99
C LEU A 99 15.04 -7.86 -1.80
N GLN A 100 15.42 -8.45 -0.65
CA GLN A 100 16.80 -8.79 -0.30
C GLN A 100 17.09 -10.31 -0.25
N THR A 101 16.16 -11.14 -0.72
CA THR A 101 16.30 -12.60 -0.85
C THR A 101 16.15 -13.00 -2.29
#